data_AF-A0A5C9BJ78-F1
#
_entry.id   AF-A0A5C9BJ78-F1
#
_cell.length_a   1.000
_cell.length_b   1.000
_cell.length_c   1.000
_cell.angle_alpha   90.00
_cell.angle_beta   90.00
_cell.angle_gamma   90.00
#
_symmetry.space_group_name_H-M   'P 1'
#
loop_
_entity.id
_entity.type
_entity.pdbx_description
1 polymer ?
#
loop_
_entity_poly.entity_id
_entity_poly.type
_entity_poly.pdbx_seq_one_letter_code
_entity_poly.pdbx_strand_id
1 'polypeptide(L)'
;MLSNSAFNAMLKTLEEPPEHVKFILATTDPQKIPVTVLSRCLQFNLKQMPALAITKHLGQILQAEEIPFEAPALTLVARSASGSMRDALSLLDQAIAHGAGRVEEVLVRSMLGTVDQDYLFSILDALRGGDASTLLQVAADLEVRSLSFSSALQELGALLTRLQVAQCVPVAIDDDDPDRGRLLQLAAVFSPEFVQLAYQIVNVGRNELSTAPDEYAGFVMTLLRLHAFRPSTVADVLVAVTQKSRPVVSAHPLLVGAPDVALRGEPVAAAQLAAKPLASGESDWHQIVASLPLSGLARELAQNCELRKLGETECLLRLSPSQGHLQMKPGPDKLQQALSEYFGRAMKVRFELAQNELDTPAETVGRQRQERQDHAVASIAQDTFIRDAIESLDASIVESSIKPIA
;
A
#
# COMPACT_ATOMS: atom_id res chain seq x y z
N MET A 1 25.73 -13.80 6.31
CA MET A 1 26.56 -12.74 6.94
C MET A 1 27.56 -13.40 7.87
N LEU A 2 28.80 -12.92 7.90
CA LEU A 2 29.80 -13.42 8.86
C LEU A 2 29.33 -13.11 10.29
N SER A 3 29.49 -14.05 11.20
CA SER A 3 29.14 -13.86 12.61
C SER A 3 30.10 -12.85 13.27
N ASN A 4 29.66 -12.22 14.36
CA ASN A 4 30.52 -11.32 15.15
C ASN A 4 31.79 -12.04 15.67
N SER A 5 31.69 -13.33 15.98
CA SER A 5 32.84 -14.15 16.39
C SER A 5 33.85 -14.34 15.25
N ALA A 6 33.38 -14.57 14.03
CA ALA A 6 34.25 -14.69 12.85
C ALA A 6 34.95 -13.36 12.53
N PHE A 7 34.24 -12.23 12.64
CA PHE A 7 34.83 -10.90 12.45
C PHE A 7 35.96 -10.62 13.46
N ASN A 8 35.72 -10.88 14.74
CA ASN A 8 36.72 -10.63 15.79
C ASN A 8 37.97 -11.51 15.62
N ALA A 9 37.80 -12.75 15.14
CA ALA A 9 38.93 -13.63 14.84
C ALA A 9 39.79 -13.08 13.68
N MET A 10 39.17 -12.46 12.68
CA MET A 10 39.87 -11.89 11.52
C MET A 10 40.58 -10.56 11.82
N LEU A 11 40.18 -9.81 12.86
CA LEU A 11 40.76 -8.48 13.13
C LEU A 11 42.27 -8.54 13.37
N LYS A 12 42.76 -9.53 14.14
CA LYS A 12 44.20 -9.70 14.40
C LYS A 12 44.98 -9.98 13.10
N THR A 13 44.42 -10.78 12.21
CA THR A 13 45.04 -11.11 10.93
C THR A 13 44.92 -9.99 9.90
N LEU A 14 43.92 -9.11 10.02
CA LEU A 14 43.79 -7.90 9.21
C LEU A 14 44.75 -6.79 9.66
N GLU A 15 45.12 -6.76 10.95
CA GLU A 15 46.12 -5.83 11.48
C GLU A 15 47.54 -6.17 11.02
N GLU A 16 47.91 -7.45 11.12
CA GLU A 16 49.22 -7.94 10.71
C GLU A 16 49.06 -9.13 9.74
N PRO A 17 48.67 -8.86 8.48
CA PRO A 17 48.49 -9.92 7.50
C PRO A 17 49.84 -10.54 7.12
N PRO A 18 49.94 -11.88 7.05
CA PRO A 18 51.11 -12.54 6.50
C PRO A 18 51.38 -12.07 5.06
N GLU A 19 52.66 -11.94 4.66
CA GLU A 19 53.02 -11.34 3.36
C GLU A 19 52.37 -12.03 2.15
N HIS A 20 52.17 -13.35 2.25
CA HIS A 20 51.59 -14.19 1.21
C HIS A 20 50.04 -14.17 1.18
N VAL A 21 49.39 -13.53 2.15
CA VAL A 21 47.93 -13.48 2.25
C VAL A 21 47.42 -12.13 1.75
N LYS A 22 46.37 -12.16 0.92
CA LYS A 22 45.62 -10.98 0.47
C LYS A 22 44.15 -11.17 0.83
N PHE A 23 43.56 -10.16 1.47
CA PHE A 23 42.14 -10.14 1.79
C PHE A 23 41.38 -9.34 0.75
N ILE A 24 40.36 -9.95 0.14
CA ILE A 24 39.40 -9.29 -0.75
C ILE A 24 38.01 -9.47 -0.13
N LEU A 25 37.43 -8.38 0.34
CA LEU A 25 36.12 -8.34 0.97
C LEU A 25 35.12 -7.69 0.01
N ALA A 26 33.98 -8.34 -0.21
CA ALA A 26 32.88 -7.80 -1.01
C ALA A 26 31.62 -7.71 -0.15
N THR A 27 30.92 -6.57 -0.21
CA THR A 27 29.63 -6.35 0.46
C THR A 27 28.74 -5.50 -0.44
N THR A 28 27.43 -5.73 -0.37
CA THR A 28 26.41 -4.84 -0.95
C THR A 28 25.99 -3.74 0.03
N ASP A 29 26.38 -3.86 1.30
CA ASP A 29 25.99 -2.96 2.39
C ASP A 29 27.22 -2.65 3.27
N PRO A 30 27.97 -1.56 2.98
CA PRO A 30 29.15 -1.19 3.74
C PRO A 30 28.83 -0.70 5.16
N GLN A 31 27.60 -0.26 5.43
CA GLN A 31 27.20 0.26 6.74
C GLN A 31 27.12 -0.84 7.81
N LYS A 32 26.87 -2.08 7.38
CA LYS A 32 26.89 -3.26 8.26
C LYS A 32 28.29 -3.77 8.58
N ILE A 33 29.34 -3.24 7.93
CA ILE A 33 30.71 -3.62 8.24
C ILE A 33 31.22 -2.78 9.42
N PRO A 34 31.78 -3.40 10.47
CA PRO A 34 32.39 -2.67 11.57
C PRO A 34 33.47 -1.69 11.09
N VAL A 35 33.49 -0.49 11.68
CA VAL A 35 34.46 0.57 11.35
C VAL A 35 35.91 0.09 11.50
N THR A 36 36.16 -0.85 12.42
CA THR A 36 37.48 -1.49 12.63
C THR A 36 38.00 -2.24 11.41
N VAL A 37 37.13 -2.84 10.61
CA VAL A 37 37.51 -3.49 9.35
C VAL A 37 37.68 -2.45 8.24
N LEU A 38 36.76 -1.48 8.16
CA LEU A 38 36.78 -0.43 7.16
C LEU A 38 38.05 0.44 7.24
N SER A 39 38.59 0.68 8.42
CA SER A 39 39.82 1.46 8.62
C SER A 39 41.10 0.72 8.22
N ARG A 40 41.04 -0.61 8.04
CA ARG A 40 42.19 -1.48 7.72
C ARG A 40 42.16 -1.98 6.27
N CYS A 41 41.14 -1.61 5.51
CA CYS A 41 40.96 -2.02 4.12
C CYS A 41 40.98 -0.81 3.17
N LEU A 42 41.53 -1.00 1.97
CA LEU A 42 41.30 -0.07 0.87
C LEU A 42 39.88 -0.27 0.34
N GLN A 43 39.09 0.80 0.34
CA GLN A 43 37.69 0.76 -0.06
C GLN A 43 37.54 1.15 -1.52
N PHE A 44 37.05 0.21 -2.32
CA PHE A 44 36.70 0.45 -3.72
C PHE A 44 35.19 0.36 -3.88
N ASN A 45 34.55 1.51 -4.10
CA ASN A 45 33.12 1.57 -4.40
C ASN A 45 32.92 1.36 -5.89
N LEU A 46 32.41 0.18 -6.25
CA LEU A 46 32.04 -0.14 -7.63
C LEU A 46 30.70 0.50 -7.95
N LYS A 47 30.69 1.40 -8.94
CA LYS A 47 29.45 2.03 -9.42
C LYS A 47 28.69 1.07 -10.34
N GLN A 48 27.38 1.27 -10.43
CA GLN A 48 26.55 0.60 -11.42
C GLN A 48 27.07 0.87 -12.84
N MET A 49 27.00 -0.14 -13.70
CA MET A 49 27.45 0.00 -15.08
C MET A 49 26.44 0.81 -15.90
N PRO A 50 26.88 1.80 -16.70
CA PRO A 50 25.98 2.52 -17.61
C PRO A 50 25.33 1.56 -18.61
N ALA A 51 24.05 1.78 -18.94
CA ALA A 51 23.30 0.93 -19.88
C ALA A 51 24.00 0.79 -21.24
N LEU A 52 24.63 1.86 -21.75
CA LEU A 52 25.39 1.81 -22.99
C LEU A 52 26.62 0.88 -22.91
N ALA A 53 27.29 0.85 -21.75
CA ALA A 53 28.44 -0.03 -21.53
C ALA A 53 27.99 -1.50 -21.48
N ILE A 54 26.86 -1.78 -20.81
CA ILE A 54 26.25 -3.12 -20.79
C ILE A 54 25.85 -3.54 -22.21
N THR A 55 25.12 -2.69 -22.94
CA THR A 55 24.68 -2.96 -24.32
C THR A 55 25.86 -3.31 -25.23
N LYS A 56 26.94 -2.51 -25.17
CA LYS A 56 28.16 -2.76 -25.92
C LYS A 56 28.79 -4.09 -25.56
N HIS A 57 28.86 -4.42 -24.27
CA HIS A 57 29.46 -5.66 -23.81
C HIS A 57 28.64 -6.89 -24.21
N LEU A 58 27.30 -6.83 -24.08
CA LEU A 58 26.40 -7.89 -24.56
C LEU A 58 26.57 -8.13 -26.07
N GLY A 59 26.66 -7.06 -26.86
CA GLY A 59 26.91 -7.17 -28.31
C GLY A 59 28.24 -7.85 -28.65
N GLN A 60 29.31 -7.56 -27.88
CA GLN A 60 30.60 -8.25 -28.04
C GLN A 60 30.51 -9.75 -27.73
N ILE A 61 29.77 -10.12 -26.69
CA ILE A 61 29.57 -11.52 -26.31
C ILE A 61 28.80 -12.27 -27.41
N LEU A 62 27.67 -11.73 -27.88
CA LEU A 62 26.88 -12.37 -28.93
C LEU A 62 27.64 -12.48 -30.26
N GLN A 63 28.48 -11.51 -30.59
CA GLN A 63 29.37 -11.60 -31.75
C GLN A 63 30.40 -12.72 -31.60
N ALA A 64 30.98 -12.90 -30.41
CA ALA A 64 31.95 -13.96 -30.15
C ALA A 64 31.32 -15.37 -30.13
N GLU A 65 30.08 -15.47 -29.66
CA GLU A 65 29.29 -16.72 -29.62
C GLU A 65 28.53 -16.99 -30.94
N GLU A 66 28.70 -16.14 -31.96
CA GLU A 66 28.03 -16.24 -33.27
C GLU A 66 26.48 -16.29 -33.22
N ILE A 67 25.88 -15.63 -32.22
CA ILE A 67 24.43 -15.59 -32.02
C ILE A 67 23.84 -14.37 -32.75
N PRO A 68 22.86 -14.52 -33.66
CA PRO A 68 22.18 -13.41 -34.32
C PRO A 68 21.41 -12.53 -33.33
N PHE A 69 21.54 -11.21 -33.45
CA PHE A 69 20.87 -10.27 -32.55
C PHE A 69 20.51 -8.93 -33.21
N GLU A 70 19.54 -8.24 -32.60
CA GLU A 70 19.16 -6.87 -32.94
C GLU A 70 19.63 -5.89 -31.85
N ALA A 71 20.18 -4.74 -32.26
CA ALA A 71 20.69 -3.74 -31.30
C ALA A 71 19.61 -3.17 -30.33
N PRO A 72 18.35 -2.94 -30.76
CA PRO A 72 17.28 -2.55 -29.84
C PRO A 72 17.00 -3.58 -28.73
N ALA A 73 17.09 -4.88 -29.05
CA ALA A 73 16.89 -5.96 -28.08
C ALA A 73 17.92 -5.89 -26.93
N LEU A 74 19.19 -5.62 -27.25
CA LEU A 74 20.24 -5.47 -26.24
C LEU A 74 20.03 -4.26 -25.34
N THR A 75 19.45 -3.19 -25.89
CA THR A 75 19.14 -1.98 -25.12
C THR A 75 18.03 -2.25 -24.11
N LEU A 76 17.03 -3.07 -24.47
CA LEU A 76 15.98 -3.52 -23.54
C LEU A 76 16.57 -4.36 -22.40
N VAL A 77 17.41 -5.34 -22.71
CA VAL A 77 18.08 -6.18 -21.70
C VAL A 77 18.94 -5.31 -20.76
N ALA A 78 19.73 -4.41 -21.31
CA ALA A 78 20.59 -3.53 -20.53
C ALA A 78 19.81 -2.60 -19.59
N ARG A 79 18.65 -2.10 -20.05
CA ARG A 79 17.76 -1.27 -19.22
C ARG A 79 17.15 -2.07 -18.08
N SER A 80 16.63 -3.27 -18.37
CA SER A 80 16.03 -4.16 -17.36
C SER A 80 17.05 -4.61 -16.30
N ALA A 81 18.31 -4.77 -16.68
CA ALA A 81 19.39 -5.17 -15.77
C ALA A 81 19.79 -4.10 -14.73
N SER A 82 19.28 -2.87 -14.81
CA SER A 82 19.47 -1.81 -13.81
C SER A 82 20.93 -1.60 -13.35
N GLY A 83 21.88 -1.72 -14.30
CA GLY A 83 23.30 -1.51 -14.05
C GLY A 83 24.07 -2.75 -13.52
N SER A 84 23.42 -3.90 -13.40
CA SER A 84 24.01 -5.18 -12.99
C SER A 84 24.36 -6.05 -14.20
N MET A 85 25.66 -6.27 -14.44
CA MET A 85 26.09 -7.11 -15.57
C MET A 85 25.66 -8.57 -15.40
N ARG A 86 25.63 -9.08 -14.17
CA ARG A 86 25.17 -10.45 -13.88
C ARG A 86 23.71 -10.64 -14.29
N ASP A 87 22.86 -9.68 -13.93
CA ASP A 87 21.43 -9.78 -14.23
C ASP A 87 21.22 -9.55 -15.74
N ALA A 88 22.03 -8.69 -16.39
CA ALA A 88 22.05 -8.53 -17.84
C ALA A 88 22.37 -9.84 -18.58
N LEU A 89 23.40 -10.57 -18.14
CA LEU A 89 23.73 -11.88 -18.71
C LEU A 89 22.63 -12.90 -18.46
N SER A 90 22.07 -12.93 -17.24
CA SER A 90 20.98 -13.84 -16.90
C SER A 90 19.73 -13.59 -17.78
N LEU A 91 19.42 -12.33 -18.06
CA LEU A 91 18.33 -11.94 -18.98
C LEU A 91 18.70 -12.25 -20.44
N LEU A 92 19.96 -12.10 -20.82
CA LEU A 92 20.42 -12.45 -22.16
C LEU A 92 20.29 -13.95 -22.44
N ASP A 93 20.69 -14.80 -21.48
CA ASP A 93 20.55 -16.26 -21.60
C ASP A 93 19.08 -16.67 -21.74
N GLN A 94 18.19 -16.03 -20.97
CA GLN A 94 16.74 -16.22 -21.12
C GLN A 94 16.25 -15.80 -22.51
N ALA A 95 16.75 -14.66 -23.03
CA ALA A 95 16.40 -14.18 -24.35
C ALA A 95 16.85 -15.14 -25.46
N ILE A 96 18.06 -15.69 -25.36
CA ILE A 96 18.59 -16.69 -26.30
C ILE A 96 17.74 -17.96 -26.25
N ALA A 97 17.39 -18.44 -25.06
CA ALA A 97 16.56 -19.63 -24.88
C ALA A 97 15.14 -19.42 -25.44
N HIS A 98 14.53 -18.25 -25.18
CA HIS A 98 13.20 -17.90 -25.66
C HIS A 98 13.15 -17.71 -27.18
N GLY A 99 14.19 -17.10 -27.77
CA GLY A 99 14.29 -16.86 -29.20
C GLY A 99 14.95 -17.99 -30.00
N ALA A 100 15.04 -19.19 -29.43
CA ALA A 100 15.61 -20.38 -30.08
C ALA A 100 16.98 -20.13 -30.74
N GLY A 101 17.86 -19.43 -30.03
CA GLY A 101 19.20 -19.08 -30.52
C GLY A 101 19.29 -17.75 -31.28
N ARG A 102 18.27 -16.89 -31.20
CA ARG A 102 18.30 -15.52 -31.74
C ARG A 102 17.80 -14.52 -30.70
N VAL A 103 18.36 -13.31 -30.72
CA VAL A 103 17.98 -12.23 -29.80
C VAL A 103 17.32 -11.10 -30.58
N GLU A 104 16.02 -11.24 -30.81
CA GLU A 104 15.17 -10.30 -31.56
C GLU A 104 14.37 -9.42 -30.60
N GLU A 105 14.12 -8.15 -30.98
CA GLU A 105 13.50 -7.16 -30.11
C GLU A 105 12.12 -7.58 -29.63
N VAL A 106 11.29 -8.08 -30.55
CA VAL A 106 9.90 -8.49 -30.27
C VAL A 106 9.85 -9.62 -29.23
N LEU A 107 10.75 -10.60 -29.35
CA LEU A 107 10.83 -11.74 -28.45
C LEU A 107 11.35 -11.33 -27.07
N VAL A 108 12.39 -10.47 -27.02
CA VAL A 108 12.92 -9.93 -25.77
C VAL A 108 11.87 -9.07 -25.05
N ARG A 109 11.12 -8.27 -25.78
CA ARG A 109 10.02 -7.45 -25.25
C ARG A 109 8.93 -8.33 -24.64
N SER A 110 8.52 -9.39 -25.35
CA SER A 110 7.56 -10.37 -24.85
C SER A 110 8.07 -11.08 -23.59
N MET A 111 9.34 -11.50 -23.58
CA MET A 111 9.96 -12.21 -22.46
C MET A 111 10.05 -11.34 -21.21
N LEU A 112 10.51 -10.09 -21.35
CA LEU A 112 10.65 -9.17 -20.22
C LEU A 112 9.30 -8.67 -19.70
N GLY A 113 8.20 -8.96 -20.41
CA GLY A 113 6.89 -8.39 -20.12
C GLY A 113 6.94 -6.87 -20.11
N THR A 114 7.81 -6.26 -20.93
CA THR A 114 7.92 -4.80 -20.98
C THR A 114 6.64 -4.23 -21.55
N VAL A 115 6.00 -3.39 -20.73
CA VAL A 115 4.74 -2.75 -21.13
C VAL A 115 5.01 -1.87 -22.32
N ASP A 116 4.27 -2.10 -23.40
CA ASP A 116 4.32 -1.26 -24.58
C ASP A 116 4.02 0.19 -24.19
N GLN A 117 4.80 1.14 -24.72
CA GLN A 117 4.54 2.56 -24.46
C GLN A 117 3.14 2.95 -24.93
N ASP A 118 2.56 2.26 -25.90
CA ASP A 118 1.19 2.50 -26.34
C ASP A 118 0.15 2.33 -25.24
N TYR A 119 0.31 1.36 -24.33
CA TYR A 119 -0.58 1.24 -23.17
C TYR A 119 -0.45 2.44 -22.23
N LEU A 120 0.78 2.91 -22.01
CA LEU A 120 1.07 4.03 -21.12
C LEU A 120 0.52 5.34 -21.68
N PHE A 121 0.70 5.57 -22.99
CA PHE A 121 0.11 6.71 -23.67
C PHE A 121 -1.42 6.62 -23.72
N SER A 122 -2.00 5.43 -23.92
CA SER A 122 -3.44 5.23 -23.84
C SER A 122 -3.99 5.57 -22.45
N ILE A 123 -3.25 5.24 -21.38
CA ILE A 123 -3.60 5.68 -20.02
C ILE A 123 -3.58 7.20 -19.92
N LEU A 124 -2.53 7.87 -20.42
CA LEU A 124 -2.45 9.33 -20.39
C LEU A 124 -3.55 9.99 -21.25
N ASP A 125 -3.90 9.42 -22.39
CA ASP A 125 -4.99 9.92 -23.23
C ASP A 125 -6.38 9.72 -22.61
N ALA A 126 -6.64 8.57 -21.99
CA ALA A 126 -7.86 8.35 -21.21
C ALA A 126 -7.93 9.28 -19.99
N LEU A 127 -6.79 9.50 -19.33
CA LEU A 127 -6.59 10.52 -18.30
C LEU A 127 -6.58 11.94 -18.86
N ARG A 128 -6.69 12.18 -20.16
CA ARG A 128 -6.95 13.49 -20.75
C ARG A 128 -8.44 13.64 -21.08
N GLY A 129 -9.06 12.57 -21.60
CA GLY A 129 -10.49 12.53 -21.96
C GLY A 129 -11.46 12.40 -20.79
N GLY A 130 -10.99 11.94 -19.63
CA GLY A 130 -11.87 11.70 -18.47
C GLY A 130 -12.55 10.34 -18.59
N ASP A 131 -11.89 9.41 -19.27
CA ASP A 131 -12.49 8.14 -19.62
C ASP A 131 -12.00 7.04 -18.70
N ALA A 132 -12.74 6.80 -17.62
CA ALA A 132 -12.46 5.71 -16.70
C ALA A 132 -12.68 4.33 -17.36
N SER A 133 -13.54 4.23 -18.37
CA SER A 133 -13.80 2.96 -19.07
C SER A 133 -12.56 2.51 -19.83
N THR A 134 -11.93 3.41 -20.56
CA THR A 134 -10.69 3.12 -21.28
C THR A 134 -9.55 2.76 -20.32
N LEU A 135 -9.47 3.40 -19.14
CA LEU A 135 -8.47 3.03 -18.11
C LEU A 135 -8.64 1.58 -17.61
N LEU A 136 -9.88 1.18 -17.33
CA LEU A 136 -10.18 -0.19 -16.90
C LEU A 136 -9.94 -1.21 -18.02
N GLN A 137 -10.21 -0.83 -19.27
CA GLN A 137 -9.94 -1.69 -20.42
C GLN A 137 -8.44 -1.91 -20.62
N VAL A 138 -7.61 -0.86 -20.48
CA VAL A 138 -6.15 -1.02 -20.50
C VAL A 138 -5.68 -1.95 -19.38
N ALA A 139 -6.22 -1.82 -18.17
CA ALA A 139 -5.87 -2.73 -17.07
C ALA A 139 -6.21 -4.19 -17.42
N ALA A 140 -7.41 -4.45 -17.95
CA ALA A 140 -7.83 -5.78 -18.38
C ALA A 140 -6.95 -6.34 -19.51
N ASP A 141 -6.57 -5.51 -20.49
CA ASP A 141 -5.69 -5.93 -21.58
C ASP A 141 -4.28 -6.31 -21.09
N LEU A 142 -3.74 -5.57 -20.11
CA LEU A 142 -2.48 -5.90 -19.46
C LEU A 142 -2.57 -7.22 -18.70
N GLU A 143 -3.68 -7.48 -18.01
CA GLU A 143 -3.94 -8.73 -17.28
C GLU A 143 -4.01 -9.94 -18.23
N VAL A 144 -4.77 -9.83 -19.32
CA VAL A 144 -4.91 -10.89 -20.33
C VAL A 144 -3.55 -11.26 -20.95
N ARG A 145 -2.66 -10.28 -21.07
CA ARG A 145 -1.30 -10.47 -21.59
C ARG A 145 -0.29 -10.87 -20.51
N SER A 146 -0.73 -11.02 -19.26
CA SER A 146 0.12 -11.35 -18.09
C SER A 146 1.30 -10.39 -17.92
N LEU A 147 1.10 -9.10 -18.24
CA LEU A 147 2.11 -8.06 -18.08
C LEU A 147 2.18 -7.62 -16.61
N SER A 148 3.38 -7.28 -16.13
CA SER A 148 3.56 -6.87 -14.73
C SER A 148 2.98 -5.48 -14.48
N PHE A 149 2.05 -5.39 -13.53
CA PHE A 149 1.49 -4.10 -13.08
C PHE A 149 2.53 -3.23 -12.37
N SER A 150 3.48 -3.86 -11.66
CA SER A 150 4.60 -3.15 -11.02
C SER A 150 5.47 -2.45 -12.07
N SER A 151 5.81 -3.17 -13.15
CA SER A 151 6.53 -2.60 -14.29
C SER A 151 5.70 -1.55 -15.02
N ALA A 152 4.39 -1.77 -15.21
CA ALA A 152 3.50 -0.78 -15.82
C ALA A 152 3.51 0.56 -15.07
N LEU A 153 3.37 0.53 -13.75
CA LEU A 153 3.41 1.73 -12.92
C LEU A 153 4.81 2.36 -12.89
N GLN A 154 5.87 1.56 -12.89
CA GLN A 154 7.24 2.08 -12.98
C GLN A 154 7.45 2.87 -14.27
N GLU A 155 7.05 2.30 -15.40
CA GLU A 155 7.18 2.93 -16.71
C GLU A 155 6.27 4.15 -16.84
N LEU A 156 5.05 4.10 -16.29
CA LEU A 156 4.17 5.27 -16.21
C LEU A 156 4.82 6.40 -15.41
N GLY A 157 5.47 6.09 -14.29
CA GLY A 157 6.22 7.07 -13.48
C GLY A 157 7.39 7.68 -14.24
N ALA A 158 8.12 6.88 -15.03
CA ALA A 158 9.18 7.36 -15.90
C ALA A 158 8.64 8.27 -17.02
N LEU A 159 7.51 7.90 -17.63
CA LEU A 159 6.85 8.69 -18.66
C LEU A 159 6.34 10.03 -18.11
N LEU A 160 5.74 10.05 -16.92
CA LEU A 160 5.33 11.28 -16.22
C LEU A 160 6.53 12.19 -15.90
N THR A 161 7.67 11.59 -15.57
CA THR A 161 8.92 12.35 -15.36
C THR A 161 9.38 13.01 -16.66
N ARG A 162 9.42 12.27 -17.78
CA ARG A 162 9.75 12.83 -19.10
C ARG A 162 8.76 13.91 -19.51
N LEU A 163 7.47 13.73 -19.22
CA LEU A 163 6.42 14.70 -19.47
C LEU A 163 6.67 16.00 -18.70
N GLN A 164 7.02 15.92 -17.41
CA GLN A 164 7.38 17.09 -16.61
C GLN A 164 8.63 17.80 -17.13
N VAL A 165 9.66 17.04 -17.53
CA VAL A 165 10.87 17.60 -18.15
C VAL A 165 10.50 18.35 -19.43
N ALA A 166 9.66 17.79 -20.28
CA ALA A 166 9.21 18.46 -21.49
C ALA A 166 8.40 19.73 -21.24
N GLN A 167 7.63 19.80 -20.14
CA GLN A 167 6.93 21.03 -19.74
C GLN A 167 7.90 22.14 -19.31
N CYS A 168 8.95 21.79 -18.57
CA CYS A 168 9.89 22.77 -18.02
C CYS A 168 11.00 23.15 -19.01
N VAL A 169 11.53 22.15 -19.73
CA VAL A 169 12.66 22.26 -20.66
C VAL A 169 12.39 21.41 -21.90
N PRO A 170 11.55 21.88 -22.85
CA PRO A 170 11.21 21.13 -24.06
C PRO A 170 12.43 20.70 -24.90
N VAL A 171 13.52 21.47 -24.86
CA VAL A 171 14.77 21.22 -25.60
C VAL A 171 15.57 20.06 -25.02
N ALA A 172 15.27 19.61 -23.80
CA ALA A 172 15.94 18.46 -23.19
C ALA A 172 15.46 17.11 -23.74
N ILE A 173 14.39 17.10 -24.55
CA ILE A 173 13.92 15.91 -25.24
C ILE A 173 14.60 15.84 -26.61
N ASP A 174 15.35 14.76 -26.83
CA ASP A 174 16.10 14.54 -28.07
C ASP A 174 15.16 14.58 -29.29
N ASP A 175 15.63 15.21 -30.38
CA ASP A 175 14.83 15.36 -31.60
C ASP A 175 14.56 14.02 -32.32
N ASP A 176 15.42 13.03 -32.11
CA ASP A 176 15.30 11.67 -32.67
C ASP A 176 14.37 10.74 -31.86
N ASP A 177 13.81 11.22 -30.75
CA ASP A 177 12.90 10.43 -29.90
C ASP A 177 11.58 10.15 -30.66
N PRO A 178 11.21 8.86 -30.88
CA PRO A 178 10.03 8.50 -31.68
C PRO A 178 8.73 8.99 -31.05
N ASP A 179 8.69 9.13 -29.71
CA ASP A 179 7.50 9.53 -28.97
C ASP A 179 7.43 11.05 -28.71
N ARG A 180 8.43 11.81 -29.17
CA ARG A 180 8.55 13.26 -28.94
C ARG A 180 7.27 14.02 -29.27
N GLY A 181 6.65 13.70 -30.41
CA GLY A 181 5.42 14.35 -30.86
C GLY A 181 4.26 14.16 -29.89
N ARG A 182 4.02 12.92 -29.43
CA ARG A 182 2.97 12.58 -28.46
C ARG A 182 3.25 13.22 -27.10
N LEU A 183 4.51 13.18 -26.69
CA LEU A 183 4.97 13.69 -25.40
C LEU A 183 4.79 15.21 -25.31
N LEU A 184 5.17 15.97 -26.35
CA LEU A 184 4.96 17.41 -26.41
C LEU A 184 3.47 17.80 -26.46
N GLN A 185 2.64 17.02 -27.15
CA GLN A 185 1.19 17.26 -27.16
C GLN A 185 0.58 17.08 -25.76
N LEU A 186 0.92 15.99 -25.07
CA LEU A 186 0.45 15.75 -23.71
C LEU A 186 1.01 16.79 -22.72
N ALA A 187 2.26 17.20 -22.88
CA ALA A 187 2.90 18.21 -22.04
C ALA A 187 2.17 19.55 -22.12
N ALA A 188 1.67 19.92 -23.30
CA ALA A 188 0.92 21.15 -23.53
C ALA A 188 -0.52 21.10 -22.95
N VAL A 189 -1.10 19.91 -22.82
CA VAL A 189 -2.50 19.75 -22.36
C VAL A 189 -2.61 19.56 -20.85
N PHE A 190 -1.72 18.77 -20.26
CA PHE A 190 -1.74 18.57 -18.82
C PHE A 190 -1.19 19.78 -18.07
N SER A 191 -1.81 20.13 -16.93
CA SER A 191 -1.24 21.16 -16.06
C SER A 191 0.02 20.59 -15.35
N PRO A 192 1.06 21.40 -15.09
CA PRO A 192 2.24 20.94 -14.37
C PRO A 192 1.92 20.38 -12.98
N GLU A 193 0.93 20.96 -12.29
CA GLU A 193 0.49 20.51 -10.97
C GLU A 193 -0.13 19.11 -11.03
N PHE A 194 -0.91 18.83 -12.09
CA PHE A 194 -1.45 17.50 -12.29
C PHE A 194 -0.37 16.47 -12.59
N VAL A 195 0.62 16.80 -13.40
CA VAL A 195 1.72 15.86 -13.72
C VAL A 195 2.48 15.49 -12.43
N GLN A 196 2.73 16.46 -11.54
CA GLN A 196 3.30 16.20 -10.21
C GLN A 196 2.40 15.31 -9.34
N LEU A 197 1.10 15.61 -9.28
CA LEU A 197 0.15 14.82 -8.51
C LEU A 197 0.02 13.39 -9.04
N ALA A 198 -0.05 13.23 -10.36
CA ALA A 198 -0.09 11.94 -11.03
C ALA A 198 1.16 11.12 -10.72
N TYR A 199 2.34 11.74 -10.78
CA TYR A 199 3.60 11.09 -10.42
C TYR A 199 3.59 10.61 -8.96
N GLN A 200 3.09 11.43 -8.04
CA GLN A 200 2.94 11.04 -6.63
C GLN A 200 1.98 9.87 -6.45
N ILE A 201 0.80 9.90 -7.10
CA ILE A 201 -0.20 8.82 -7.04
C ILE A 201 0.39 7.51 -7.58
N VAL A 202 1.13 7.56 -8.70
CA VAL A 202 1.80 6.38 -9.26
C VAL A 202 2.85 5.82 -8.29
N ASN A 203 3.68 6.67 -7.68
CA ASN A 203 4.68 6.19 -6.71
C ASN A 203 4.07 5.59 -5.45
N VAL A 204 3.00 6.20 -4.93
CA VAL A 204 2.23 5.62 -3.82
C VAL A 204 1.63 4.28 -4.24
N GLY A 205 0.99 4.23 -5.41
CA GLY A 205 0.41 3.00 -5.97
C GLY A 205 1.44 1.87 -6.13
N ARG A 206 2.66 2.18 -6.55
CA ARG A 206 3.76 1.20 -6.64
C ARG A 206 4.14 0.62 -5.28
N ASN A 207 4.23 1.46 -4.26
CA ASN A 207 4.57 1.03 -2.90
C ASN A 207 3.44 0.24 -2.24
N GLU A 208 2.18 0.56 -2.58
CA GLU A 208 0.98 -0.12 -2.07
C GLU A 208 0.59 -1.36 -2.88
N LEU A 209 1.22 -1.62 -4.03
CA LEU A 209 0.82 -2.69 -4.93
C LEU A 209 0.90 -4.07 -4.26
N SER A 210 1.96 -4.31 -3.48
CA SER A 210 2.16 -5.58 -2.76
C SER A 210 1.27 -5.75 -1.52
N THR A 211 0.62 -4.68 -1.05
CA THR A 211 -0.28 -4.70 0.11
C THR A 211 -1.75 -4.63 -0.27
N ALA A 212 -2.05 -4.44 -1.56
CA ALA A 212 -3.40 -4.50 -2.10
C ALA A 212 -3.97 -5.95 -2.01
N PRO A 213 -5.31 -6.12 -2.11
CA PRO A 213 -5.93 -7.45 -2.10
C PRO A 213 -5.35 -8.40 -3.15
N ASP A 214 -5.04 -7.86 -4.33
CA ASP A 214 -4.33 -8.47 -5.43
C ASP A 214 -3.69 -7.35 -6.29
N GLU A 215 -2.71 -7.71 -7.14
CA GLU A 215 -1.97 -6.72 -7.94
C GLU A 215 -2.89 -5.98 -8.94
N TYR A 216 -3.87 -6.67 -9.51
CA TYR A 216 -4.81 -6.08 -10.46
C TYR A 216 -5.68 -5.01 -9.78
N ALA A 217 -6.25 -5.31 -8.62
CA ALA A 217 -7.01 -4.36 -7.81
C ALA A 217 -6.16 -3.15 -7.39
N GLY A 218 -4.91 -3.36 -6.98
CA GLY A 218 -3.97 -2.28 -6.65
C GLY A 218 -3.67 -1.36 -7.85
N PHE A 219 -3.48 -1.94 -9.03
CA PHE A 219 -3.29 -1.20 -10.27
C PHE A 219 -4.53 -0.40 -10.66
N VAL A 220 -5.70 -1.04 -10.68
CA VAL A 220 -7.00 -0.40 -10.98
C VAL A 220 -7.26 0.76 -10.02
N MET A 221 -7.06 0.57 -8.72
CA MET A 221 -7.25 1.64 -7.73
C MET A 221 -6.29 2.81 -7.96
N THR A 222 -5.06 2.54 -8.41
CA THR A 222 -4.12 3.60 -8.78
C THR A 222 -4.63 4.40 -9.98
N LEU A 223 -5.11 3.74 -11.03
CA LEU A 223 -5.70 4.41 -12.20
C LEU A 223 -6.96 5.22 -11.84
N LEU A 224 -7.84 4.67 -11.00
CA LEU A 224 -9.05 5.37 -10.54
C LEU A 224 -8.70 6.58 -9.67
N ARG A 225 -7.65 6.52 -8.85
CA ARG A 225 -7.14 7.69 -8.12
C ARG A 225 -6.61 8.75 -9.09
N LEU A 226 -5.83 8.36 -10.09
CA LEU A 226 -5.35 9.28 -11.13
C LEU A 226 -6.51 9.99 -11.83
N HIS A 227 -7.59 9.26 -12.11
CA HIS A 227 -8.81 9.80 -12.70
C HIS A 227 -9.59 10.73 -11.74
N ALA A 228 -9.77 10.33 -10.49
CA ALA A 228 -10.56 11.07 -9.49
C ALA A 228 -9.90 12.38 -9.05
N PHE A 229 -8.57 12.43 -9.01
CA PHE A 229 -7.80 13.60 -8.60
C PHE A 229 -7.30 14.47 -9.77
N ARG A 230 -7.91 14.35 -10.95
CA ARG A 230 -7.66 15.28 -12.04
C ARG A 230 -8.11 16.69 -11.65
N PRO A 231 -7.31 17.74 -11.89
CA PRO A 231 -7.80 19.09 -11.72
C PRO A 231 -8.89 19.30 -12.76
N SER A 232 -10.12 19.37 -12.29
CA SER A 232 -11.22 19.97 -13.03
C SER A 232 -10.76 21.36 -13.47
N THR A 233 -10.62 21.57 -14.78
CA THR A 233 -10.69 22.92 -15.35
C THR A 233 -11.92 23.60 -14.76
N VAL A 234 -11.86 24.90 -14.48
CA VAL A 234 -12.91 25.72 -13.83
C VAL A 234 -14.32 25.45 -14.40
N ALA A 235 -14.42 24.98 -15.65
CA ALA A 235 -15.63 24.48 -16.30
C ALA A 235 -16.37 23.34 -15.54
N ASP A 236 -15.68 22.33 -14.99
CA ASP A 236 -16.36 21.18 -14.36
C ASP A 236 -16.89 21.54 -12.96
N VAL A 237 -16.22 22.46 -12.26
CA VAL A 237 -16.72 23.03 -10.99
C VAL A 237 -18.02 23.81 -11.25
N LEU A 238 -18.10 24.56 -12.36
CA LEU A 238 -19.30 25.28 -12.76
C LEU A 238 -20.45 24.34 -13.13
N VAL A 239 -20.18 23.19 -13.77
CA VAL A 239 -21.20 22.17 -14.07
C VAL A 239 -21.70 21.48 -12.79
N ALA A 240 -20.80 21.15 -11.85
CA ALA A 240 -21.18 20.55 -10.58
C ALA A 240 -22.02 21.50 -9.69
N VAL A 241 -21.73 22.80 -9.72
CA VAL A 241 -22.49 23.83 -8.96
C VAL A 241 -23.84 24.13 -9.61
N THR A 242 -23.93 24.11 -10.95
CA THR A 242 -25.20 24.32 -11.67
C THR A 242 -26.14 23.12 -11.60
N GLN A 243 -25.62 21.89 -11.49
CA GLN A 243 -26.46 20.70 -11.29
C GLN A 243 -27.05 20.59 -9.88
N LYS A 244 -26.45 21.24 -8.88
CA LYS A 244 -26.93 21.25 -7.49
C LYS A 244 -27.92 22.37 -7.15
N SER A 245 -28.23 23.24 -8.10
CA SER A 245 -29.09 24.42 -7.91
C SER A 245 -30.32 24.41 -8.83
N ARG A 246 -31.12 23.33 -8.77
CA ARG A 246 -32.55 23.38 -9.14
C ARG A 246 -33.39 23.40 -7.86
N PRO A 247 -33.99 24.53 -7.46
CA PRO A 247 -34.99 24.52 -6.43
C PRO A 247 -36.27 23.92 -7.01
N VAL A 248 -36.76 22.83 -6.40
CA VAL A 248 -38.11 22.34 -6.66
C VAL A 248 -39.07 23.30 -5.96
N VAL A 249 -39.65 24.23 -6.72
CA VAL A 249 -40.75 25.08 -6.25
C VAL A 249 -42.05 24.33 -6.54
N SER A 250 -42.62 23.69 -5.52
CA SER A 250 -44.01 23.22 -5.54
C SER A 250 -44.87 24.23 -4.76
N ALA A 251 -45.69 24.97 -5.50
CA ALA A 251 -46.68 25.90 -4.97
C ALA A 251 -47.97 25.15 -4.56
N HIS A 252 -48.49 25.45 -3.38
CA HIS A 252 -49.91 25.26 -3.05
C HIS A 252 -50.47 26.50 -2.34
N PRO A 253 -51.74 26.89 -2.58
CA PRO A 253 -52.33 28.12 -2.07
C PRO A 253 -52.82 28.00 -0.63
N LEU A 254 -52.83 29.14 0.05
CA LEU A 254 -53.32 29.38 1.41
C LEU A 254 -54.85 29.27 1.49
N LEU A 255 -55.37 28.48 2.43
CA LEU A 255 -56.65 28.74 3.09
C LEU A 255 -56.52 28.53 4.60
N VAL A 256 -57.07 29.50 5.32
CA VAL A 256 -56.95 29.79 6.74
C VAL A 256 -57.81 28.86 7.58
N GLY A 257 -57.28 28.41 8.73
CA GLY A 257 -58.08 27.82 9.81
C GLY A 257 -57.21 27.12 10.87
N ALA A 258 -56.97 27.79 12.00
CA ALA A 258 -56.42 27.22 13.23
C ALA A 258 -57.43 27.47 14.36
N PRO A 259 -57.29 26.88 15.57
CA PRO A 259 -56.42 25.77 16.00
C PRO A 259 -57.21 24.66 16.75
N ASP A 260 -56.60 23.52 17.06
CA ASP A 260 -56.16 23.14 18.42
C ASP A 260 -55.92 21.62 18.57
N VAL A 261 -55.05 21.31 19.51
CA VAL A 261 -54.31 20.10 19.87
C VAL A 261 -55.13 18.80 19.98
N ALA A 262 -54.61 17.69 19.43
CA ALA A 262 -54.53 16.36 20.07
C ALA A 262 -53.95 15.30 19.13
N LEU A 263 -52.73 14.83 19.39
CA LEU A 263 -52.22 13.58 18.82
C LEU A 263 -52.58 12.43 19.77
N ARG A 264 -53.49 11.56 19.33
CA ARG A 264 -53.72 10.21 19.86
C ARG A 264 -53.44 9.21 18.74
N GLY A 265 -52.64 8.19 19.05
CA GLY A 265 -52.38 7.06 18.16
C GLY A 265 -51.38 6.06 18.75
N GLU A 266 -51.82 5.31 19.76
CA GLU A 266 -51.39 3.92 19.99
C GLU A 266 -52.24 2.97 19.08
N PRO A 267 -52.00 1.63 18.99
CA PRO A 267 -50.93 0.78 19.55
C PRO A 267 -50.35 -0.29 18.57
N VAL A 268 -49.35 -1.05 19.05
CA VAL A 268 -49.11 -2.52 19.01
C VAL A 268 -47.59 -2.72 19.14
N ALA A 269 -47.02 -2.80 20.35
CA ALA A 269 -46.82 -4.01 21.17
C ALA A 269 -46.06 -5.15 20.44
N ALA A 270 -45.04 -5.82 20.97
CA ALA A 270 -44.17 -5.67 22.14
C ALA A 270 -43.04 -6.70 21.98
N ALA A 271 -41.82 -6.36 22.37
CA ALA A 271 -40.87 -7.35 22.90
C ALA A 271 -39.96 -6.63 23.89
N GLN A 272 -40.09 -7.03 25.15
CA GLN A 272 -39.61 -6.36 26.35
C GLN A 272 -38.08 -6.41 26.48
N LEU A 273 -37.45 -5.25 26.68
CA LEU A 273 -36.15 -5.14 27.32
C LEU A 273 -36.39 -5.08 28.84
N ALA A 274 -36.17 -6.23 29.49
CA ALA A 274 -36.16 -6.33 30.93
C ALA A 274 -35.01 -5.48 31.50
N ALA A 275 -35.38 -4.52 32.36
CA ALA A 275 -34.45 -3.87 33.26
C ALA A 275 -33.79 -4.91 34.18
N LYS A 276 -32.46 -4.87 34.28
CA LYS A 276 -31.71 -5.55 35.33
C LYS A 276 -30.94 -4.49 36.14
N PRO A 277 -30.87 -4.59 37.47
CA PRO A 277 -30.42 -3.50 38.34
C PRO A 277 -28.91 -3.29 38.26
N LEU A 278 -28.49 -2.06 38.61
CA LEU A 278 -27.11 -1.66 38.86
C LEU A 278 -26.42 -2.66 39.80
N ALA A 279 -25.32 -3.27 39.34
CA ALA A 279 -24.33 -3.91 40.18
C ALA A 279 -22.94 -3.59 39.64
N SER A 280 -22.17 -2.88 40.45
CA SER A 280 -20.78 -2.50 40.26
C SER A 280 -19.84 -3.71 40.05
N GLY A 281 -18.97 -3.65 39.03
CA GLY A 281 -17.76 -4.47 38.96
C GLY A 281 -17.16 -4.64 37.56
N GLU A 282 -16.04 -3.96 37.31
CA GLU A 282 -14.92 -4.27 36.36
C GLU A 282 -15.18 -4.58 34.87
N SER A 283 -16.42 -4.82 34.40
CA SER A 283 -16.71 -5.30 33.03
C SER A 283 -17.65 -4.41 32.21
N ASP A 284 -18.10 -3.27 32.75
CA ASP A 284 -19.18 -2.48 32.13
C ASP A 284 -18.71 -1.67 30.91
N TRP A 285 -17.46 -1.20 30.89
CA TRP A 285 -16.97 -0.34 29.81
C TRP A 285 -16.93 -1.06 28.46
N HIS A 286 -16.51 -2.32 28.44
CA HIS A 286 -16.47 -3.15 27.23
C HIS A 286 -17.86 -3.34 26.62
N GLN A 287 -18.87 -3.57 27.46
CA GLN A 287 -20.25 -3.73 27.01
C GLN A 287 -20.82 -2.41 26.49
N ILE A 288 -20.49 -1.30 27.13
CA ILE A 288 -20.86 0.05 26.68
C ILE A 288 -20.22 0.37 25.33
N VAL A 289 -18.93 0.08 25.13
CA VAL A 289 -18.24 0.32 23.84
C VAL A 289 -18.80 -0.56 22.72
N ALA A 290 -19.24 -1.78 23.04
CA ALA A 290 -19.87 -2.68 22.07
C ALA A 290 -21.28 -2.26 21.65
N SER A 291 -22.03 -1.58 22.52
CA SER A 291 -23.40 -1.11 22.25
C SER A 291 -23.47 0.29 21.61
N LEU A 292 -22.36 1.04 21.62
CA LEU A 292 -22.29 2.36 21.01
C LEU A 292 -22.09 2.28 19.48
N PRO A 293 -22.84 3.07 18.68
CA PRO A 293 -22.69 3.12 17.23
C PRO A 293 -21.46 3.95 16.80
N LEU A 294 -20.27 3.55 17.25
CA LEU A 294 -19.01 4.26 16.99
C LEU A 294 -18.34 3.77 15.69
N SER A 295 -17.82 4.71 14.90
CA SER A 295 -17.05 4.43 13.67
C SER A 295 -15.72 5.21 13.62
N GLY A 296 -14.71 4.61 13.01
CA GLY A 296 -13.39 5.20 12.80
C GLY A 296 -12.66 5.57 14.10
N LEU A 297 -12.04 6.76 14.11
CA LEU A 297 -11.19 7.26 15.21
C LEU A 297 -11.88 7.27 16.59
N ALA A 298 -13.21 7.47 16.64
CA ALA A 298 -13.97 7.48 17.89
C ALA A 298 -14.09 6.06 18.50
N ARG A 299 -14.12 5.02 17.66
CA ARG A 299 -14.15 3.62 18.09
C ARG A 299 -12.78 3.18 18.59
N GLU A 300 -11.71 3.52 17.88
CA GLU A 300 -10.34 3.23 18.32
C GLU A 300 -10.03 3.92 19.65
N LEU A 301 -10.44 5.18 19.81
CA LEU A 301 -10.28 5.89 21.07
C LEU A 301 -11.07 5.23 22.21
N ALA A 302 -12.33 4.82 21.97
CA ALA A 302 -13.12 4.12 22.98
C ALA A 302 -12.54 2.75 23.39
N GLN A 303 -11.98 2.00 22.44
CA GLN A 303 -11.39 0.68 22.66
C GLN A 303 -10.03 0.72 23.39
N ASN A 304 -9.33 1.84 23.30
CA ASN A 304 -8.03 2.07 23.93
C ASN A 304 -8.12 2.90 25.23
N CYS A 305 -9.33 3.30 25.63
CA CYS A 305 -9.58 4.00 26.87
C CYS A 305 -10.07 3.07 27.98
N GLU A 306 -9.62 3.33 29.21
CA GLU A 306 -10.09 2.70 30.44
C GLU A 306 -11.11 3.63 31.13
N LEU A 307 -12.24 3.09 31.59
CA LEU A 307 -13.23 3.86 32.37
C LEU A 307 -12.81 3.95 33.83
N ARG A 308 -12.41 5.14 34.30
CA ARG A 308 -12.01 5.36 35.69
C ARG A 308 -13.17 5.79 36.59
N LYS A 309 -14.05 6.69 36.09
CA LYS A 309 -15.25 7.13 36.82
C LYS A 309 -16.39 7.43 35.86
N LEU A 310 -17.57 6.93 36.21
CA LEU A 310 -18.83 7.25 35.54
C LEU A 310 -19.73 8.00 36.52
N GLY A 311 -19.82 9.33 36.36
CA GLY A 311 -20.72 10.18 37.12
C GLY A 311 -22.06 10.43 36.40
N GLU A 312 -22.94 11.21 37.02
CA GLU A 312 -24.23 11.56 36.41
C GLU A 312 -24.11 12.53 35.24
N THR A 313 -23.06 13.36 35.21
CA THR A 313 -22.84 14.42 34.19
C THR A 313 -21.44 14.40 33.58
N GLU A 314 -20.52 13.58 34.12
CA GLU A 314 -19.11 13.53 33.70
C GLU A 314 -18.61 12.09 33.59
N CYS A 315 -17.86 11.79 32.53
CA CYS A 315 -17.19 10.50 32.31
C CYS A 315 -15.68 10.73 32.26
N LEU A 316 -14.95 10.07 33.16
CA LEU A 316 -13.49 10.14 33.23
C LEU A 316 -12.89 8.89 32.58
N LEU A 317 -12.25 9.08 31.44
CA LEU A 317 -11.55 8.04 30.70
C LEU A 317 -10.04 8.23 30.86
N ARG A 318 -9.31 7.13 30.99
CA ARG A 318 -7.85 7.11 31.03
C ARG A 318 -7.30 6.56 29.72
N LEU A 319 -6.25 7.18 29.21
CA LEU A 319 -5.58 6.77 27.97
C LEU A 319 -4.08 6.70 28.23
N SER A 320 -3.43 5.66 27.70
CA SER A 320 -1.99 5.52 27.78
C SER A 320 -1.28 6.65 27.01
N PRO A 321 -0.18 7.24 27.54
CA PRO A 321 0.57 8.30 26.86
C PRO A 321 1.08 7.90 25.46
N SER A 322 1.29 6.61 25.19
CA SER A 322 1.69 6.10 23.87
C SER A 322 0.63 6.32 22.79
N GLN A 323 -0.63 6.50 23.20
CA GLN A 323 -1.80 6.64 22.32
C GLN A 323 -2.41 8.04 22.37
N GLY A 324 -1.71 9.02 22.97
CA GLY A 324 -2.20 10.39 23.16
C GLY A 324 -2.60 11.13 21.85
N HIS A 325 -2.08 10.71 20.70
CA HIS A 325 -2.47 11.24 19.39
C HIS A 325 -3.94 11.00 19.04
N LEU A 326 -4.59 9.99 19.63
CA LEU A 326 -6.01 9.69 19.43
C LEU A 326 -6.93 10.76 20.04
N GLN A 327 -6.44 11.52 21.04
CA GLN A 327 -7.20 12.58 21.73
C GLN A 327 -7.47 13.82 20.84
N MET A 328 -6.89 13.87 19.63
CA MET A 328 -7.12 14.98 18.71
C MET A 328 -8.55 14.96 18.13
N LYS A 329 -9.13 16.14 17.95
CA LYS A 329 -10.46 16.30 17.31
C LYS A 329 -10.44 15.68 15.90
N PRO A 330 -11.52 14.99 15.46
CA PRO A 330 -12.88 14.98 16.03
C PRO A 330 -13.22 13.75 16.89
N GLY A 331 -12.24 12.91 17.24
CA GLY A 331 -12.46 11.67 18.02
C GLY A 331 -13.23 11.85 19.34
N PRO A 332 -12.78 12.72 20.26
CA PRO A 332 -13.43 12.90 21.57
C PRO A 332 -14.83 13.53 21.47
N ASP A 333 -15.06 14.41 20.50
CA ASP A 333 -16.36 15.07 20.30
C ASP A 333 -17.44 14.05 19.87
N LYS A 334 -17.07 13.13 18.96
CA LYS A 334 -17.95 12.04 18.53
C LYS A 334 -18.21 11.02 19.64
N LEU A 335 -17.19 10.70 20.45
CA LEU A 335 -17.37 9.79 21.59
C LEU A 335 -18.29 10.41 22.65
N GLN A 336 -18.14 11.70 22.94
CA GLN A 336 -19.01 12.42 23.86
C GLN A 336 -20.47 12.43 23.39
N GLN A 337 -20.69 12.67 22.09
CA GLN A 337 -22.02 12.63 21.50
C GLN A 337 -22.66 11.25 21.64
N ALA A 338 -21.94 10.19 21.26
CA ALA A 338 -22.43 8.82 21.33
C ALA A 338 -22.75 8.38 22.78
N LEU A 339 -21.92 8.77 23.75
CA LEU A 339 -22.20 8.50 25.17
C LEU A 339 -23.41 9.28 25.68
N SER A 340 -23.57 10.54 25.26
CA SER A 340 -24.73 11.34 25.67
C SER A 340 -26.05 10.79 25.09
N GLU A 341 -26.02 10.30 23.85
CA GLU A 341 -27.15 9.61 23.21
C GLU A 341 -27.46 8.27 23.90
N TYR A 342 -26.44 7.48 24.25
CA TYR A 342 -26.61 6.18 24.93
C TYR A 342 -27.18 6.31 26.34
N PHE A 343 -26.72 7.28 27.13
CA PHE A 343 -27.20 7.50 28.49
C PHE A 343 -28.42 8.44 28.57
N GLY A 344 -28.88 9.00 27.43
CA GLY A 344 -30.03 9.90 27.36
C GLY A 344 -29.85 11.21 28.14
N ARG A 345 -28.61 11.59 28.46
CA ARG A 345 -28.25 12.77 29.26
C ARG A 345 -26.97 13.41 28.76
N ALA A 346 -26.82 14.72 28.92
CA ALA A 346 -25.60 15.42 28.50
C ALA A 346 -24.40 14.99 29.36
N MET A 347 -23.46 14.26 28.77
CA MET A 347 -22.25 13.80 29.44
C MET A 347 -21.03 14.55 28.92
N LYS A 348 -20.14 15.01 29.81
CA LYS A 348 -18.83 15.55 29.43
C LYS A 348 -17.76 14.49 29.58
N VAL A 349 -16.99 14.23 28.52
CA VAL A 349 -15.88 13.26 28.56
C VAL A 349 -14.58 13.99 28.88
N ARG A 350 -13.90 13.56 29.95
CA ARG A 350 -12.56 14.04 30.32
C ARG A 350 -11.56 12.90 30.19
N PHE A 351 -10.37 13.22 29.70
CA PHE A 351 -9.30 12.25 29.49
C PHE A 351 -8.14 12.52 30.45
N GLU A 352 -7.67 11.47 31.11
CA GLU A 352 -6.42 11.47 31.88
C GLU A 352 -5.35 10.66 31.12
N LEU A 353 -4.17 11.25 30.91
CA LEU A 353 -3.04 10.57 30.30
C LEU A 353 -2.20 9.90 31.40
N ALA A 354 -2.38 8.60 31.58
CA ALA A 354 -1.65 7.79 32.56
C ALA A 354 -1.57 6.34 32.07
N GLN A 355 -0.59 5.57 32.55
CA GLN A 355 -0.51 4.13 32.24
C GLN A 355 -1.80 3.45 32.73
N ASN A 356 -2.37 2.60 31.89
CA ASN A 356 -3.61 1.88 32.20
C ASN A 356 -3.32 0.86 33.33
N GLU A 357 -4.20 0.83 34.32
CA GLU A 357 -4.07 -0.07 35.49
C GLU A 357 -4.93 -1.33 35.32
N LEU A 358 -5.95 -1.27 34.45
CA LEU A 358 -6.86 -2.36 34.12
C LEU A 358 -6.77 -2.68 32.61
N ASP A 359 -7.06 -3.93 32.26
CA ASP A 359 -7.03 -4.41 30.87
C ASP A 359 -8.00 -3.60 30.00
N THR A 360 -7.47 -2.99 28.94
CA THR A 360 -8.31 -2.28 27.97
C THR A 360 -9.18 -3.24 27.16
N PRO A 361 -10.32 -2.77 26.60
CA PRO A 361 -11.13 -3.58 25.69
C PRO A 361 -10.38 -4.19 24.50
N ALA A 362 -9.36 -3.51 23.96
CA ALA A 362 -8.50 -4.06 22.92
C ALA A 362 -7.65 -5.24 23.42
N GLU A 363 -7.10 -5.16 24.63
CA GLU A 363 -6.26 -6.20 25.23
C GLU A 363 -7.06 -7.43 25.66
N THR A 364 -8.30 -7.25 26.13
CA THR A 364 -9.19 -8.37 26.50
C THR A 364 -9.70 -9.13 25.28
N VAL A 365 -10.05 -8.42 24.19
CA VAL A 365 -10.42 -9.05 22.90
C VAL A 365 -9.20 -9.76 22.28
N GLY A 366 -8.00 -9.18 22.41
CA GLY A 366 -6.75 -9.81 22.01
C GLY A 366 -6.48 -11.11 22.77
N ARG A 367 -6.62 -11.11 24.10
CA ARG A 367 -6.44 -12.29 24.95
C ARG A 367 -7.43 -13.40 24.63
N GLN A 368 -8.73 -13.09 24.49
CA GLN A 368 -9.74 -14.08 24.11
C GLN A 368 -9.50 -14.68 22.72
N ARG A 369 -8.98 -13.88 21.78
CA ARG A 369 -8.60 -14.38 20.44
C ARG A 369 -7.39 -15.31 20.52
N GLN A 370 -6.41 -14.97 21.36
CA GLN A 370 -5.23 -15.79 21.59
C GLN A 370 -5.58 -17.11 22.28
N GLU A 371 -6.42 -17.09 23.32
CA GLU A 371 -6.89 -18.30 24.01
C GLU A 371 -7.67 -19.23 23.06
N ARG A 372 -8.50 -18.68 22.16
CA ARG A 372 -9.20 -19.47 21.12
C ARG A 372 -8.23 -20.06 20.09
N GLN A 373 -7.18 -19.32 19.71
CA GLN A 373 -6.14 -19.80 18.81
C GLN A 373 -5.36 -20.95 19.45
N ASP A 374 -4.94 -20.78 20.71
CA ASP A 374 -4.17 -21.77 21.46
C ASP A 374 -5.00 -23.05 21.69
N HIS A 375 -6.30 -22.90 21.98
CA HIS A 375 -7.23 -24.04 22.09
C HIS A 375 -7.44 -24.77 20.76
N ALA A 376 -7.50 -24.05 19.63
CA ALA A 376 -7.62 -24.65 18.31
C ALA A 376 -6.36 -25.43 17.92
N VAL A 377 -5.18 -24.89 18.23
CA VAL A 377 -3.89 -25.57 18.03
C VAL A 377 -3.80 -26.83 18.90
N ALA A 378 -4.17 -26.73 20.18
CA ALA A 378 -4.17 -27.88 21.09
C ALA A 378 -5.14 -28.99 20.66
N SER A 379 -6.33 -28.63 20.15
CA SER A 379 -7.32 -29.59 19.68
C SER A 379 -6.85 -30.35 18.43
N ILE A 380 -6.18 -29.64 17.50
CA ILE A 380 -5.61 -30.24 16.28
C ILE A 380 -4.41 -31.13 16.62
N ALA A 381 -3.58 -30.73 17.59
CA ALA A 381 -2.43 -31.53 18.03
C ALA A 381 -2.84 -32.81 18.79
N GLN A 382 -4.03 -32.82 19.42
CA GLN A 382 -4.58 -33.97 20.15
C GLN A 382 -5.47 -34.87 19.29
N ASP A 383 -5.73 -34.49 18.03
CA ASP A 383 -6.55 -35.28 17.12
C ASP A 383 -5.84 -36.60 16.76
N THR A 384 -6.55 -37.71 16.98
CA THR A 384 -6.02 -39.07 16.77
C THR A 384 -5.69 -39.33 15.31
N PHE A 385 -6.47 -38.77 14.38
CA PHE A 385 -6.22 -38.91 12.94
C PHE A 385 -4.97 -38.15 12.50
N ILE A 386 -4.72 -36.97 13.06
CA ILE A 386 -3.56 -36.15 12.71
C ILE A 386 -2.29 -36.77 13.30
N ARG A 387 -2.34 -37.30 14.51
CA ARG A 387 -1.22 -38.06 15.09
C ARG A 387 -0.90 -39.31 14.28
N ASP A 388 -1.92 -40.07 13.88
CA ASP A 388 -1.71 -41.25 13.03
C ASP A 388 -1.14 -40.86 11.67
N ALA A 389 -1.56 -39.73 11.09
CA ALA A 389 -1.00 -39.22 9.83
C ALA A 389 0.46 -38.74 9.96
N ILE A 390 0.84 -38.11 11.08
CA ILE A 390 2.23 -37.73 11.36
C ILE A 390 3.09 -38.99 11.56
N GLU A 391 2.63 -39.94 12.37
CA GLU A 391 3.39 -41.15 12.72
C GLU A 391 3.49 -42.16 11.55
N SER A 392 2.46 -42.27 10.69
CA SER A 392 2.44 -43.25 9.59
C SER A 392 2.86 -42.70 8.22
N LEU A 393 2.74 -41.39 7.99
CA LEU A 393 2.96 -40.77 6.68
C LEU A 393 3.99 -39.63 6.69
N ASP A 394 4.66 -39.39 7.82
CA ASP A 394 5.67 -38.32 7.98
C ASP A 394 5.09 -36.92 7.62
N ALA A 395 3.79 -36.74 7.88
CA ALA A 395 3.07 -35.50 7.58
C ALA A 395 3.48 -34.38 8.54
N SER A 396 3.49 -33.13 8.06
CA SER A 396 3.77 -31.94 8.89
C SER A 396 2.57 -30.99 8.92
N ILE A 397 2.27 -30.46 10.11
CA ILE A 397 1.19 -29.48 10.30
C ILE A 397 1.73 -28.09 9.99
N VAL A 398 1.05 -27.36 9.11
CA VAL A 398 1.31 -25.94 8.87
C VAL A 398 0.53 -25.12 9.90
N GLU A 399 1.17 -24.82 11.03
CA GLU A 399 0.56 -24.15 12.19
C GLU A 399 -0.10 -22.80 11.85
N SER A 400 0.42 -22.09 10.85
CA SER A 400 -0.13 -20.81 10.37
C SER A 400 -1.48 -20.91 9.64
N SER A 401 -1.91 -22.14 9.29
CA SER A 401 -3.20 -22.39 8.62
C SER A 401 -4.35 -22.69 9.60
N ILE A 402 -4.06 -22.85 10.90
CA ILE A 402 -5.04 -23.21 11.91
C ILE A 402 -5.95 -22.00 12.19
N LYS A 403 -7.24 -22.14 11.87
CA LYS A 403 -8.26 -21.13 12.13
C LYS A 403 -9.20 -21.62 13.24
N PRO A 404 -9.42 -20.83 14.31
CA PRO A 404 -10.39 -21.17 15.34
C PRO A 404 -11.80 -21.15 14.73
N ILE A 405 -12.60 -22.17 15.04
CA ILE A 405 -14.01 -22.24 14.64
C ILE A 405 -14.79 -21.22 15.47
N ALA A 406 -15.67 -20.47 14.81
CA ALA A 406 -16.35 -19.29 15.34
C ALA A 406 -17.32 -19.58 16.49
#